data_AF-A0A0Q9KAJ7-F1
#
_entry.id   AF-A0A0Q9KAJ7-F1
#
_cell.length_a   1.000
_cell.length_b   1.000
_cell.length_c   1.000
_cell.angle_alpha   90.00
_cell.angle_beta   90.00
_cell.angle_gamma   90.00
#
_symmetry.space_group_name_H-M   'P 1'
#
loop_
_entity.id
_entity.type
_entity.pdbx_description
1 polymer ?
#
loop_
_entity_poly.entity_id
_entity_poly.type
_entity_poly.pdbx_seq_one_letter_code
_entity_poly.pdbx_strand_id
1 'polypeptide(L)'
;MPGDQPARKKKLNLAPLQKFGRSLMLPIAALPAAGLLLRLGQPDLLGADGLGWTHVAPIIGAAGSALFDNLPILFAVGIAIGMAKKADGSTALAAVVGYLVFKGVGDAMSPFVLGAAAEGEEQALINYGVLGGIVMGLTAAWLWQKYHRIKLPTYLAFFGGRRFVPIITAVAAIILSVLMSFVYQWFDAGITNLGEWVADNEVLGGFVYGTVNRLLIPTGLHHILNNPPWFLLGEYTTAGGETVTGDIPRFLNGDPTAGAFMTGFFPIMMFALPAAALAIYQEAKPAQKKLVGGIMGSTALTAFLTGVTEPLEFAFMFVAWPLYVIHALLTGSSLALVNALGIKDGFGFSAGLFDFVLNFNIATKPLLLIVIGLGYAVVYYVLFRVVIRRWNLRTPGREDEGEESLVTADDSA
;
A
#
# COMPACT_ATOMS: atom_id res chain seq x y z
N MET A 1 -34.09 -13.26 44.34
CA MET A 1 -32.73 -13.38 43.80
C MET A 1 -32.67 -12.61 42.49
N PRO A 2 -31.96 -11.49 42.40
CA PRO A 2 -31.72 -10.82 41.12
C PRO A 2 -30.72 -11.68 40.34
N GLY A 3 -31.11 -12.13 39.15
CA GLY A 3 -30.28 -12.97 38.30
C GLY A 3 -29.02 -12.24 37.83
N ASP A 4 -27.88 -12.92 37.97
CA ASP A 4 -26.60 -12.56 37.38
C ASP A 4 -26.76 -12.33 35.87
N GLN A 5 -26.70 -11.07 35.44
CA GLN A 5 -26.50 -10.77 34.02
C GLN A 5 -25.04 -11.05 33.67
N PRO A 6 -24.74 -11.87 32.65
CA PRO A 6 -23.36 -12.14 32.27
C PRO A 6 -22.68 -10.84 31.86
N ALA A 7 -21.52 -10.57 32.47
CA ALA A 7 -20.71 -9.39 32.20
C ALA A 7 -20.47 -9.24 30.69
N ARG A 8 -21.01 -8.16 30.11
CA ARG A 8 -20.88 -7.80 28.70
C ARG A 8 -19.39 -7.58 28.41
N LYS A 9 -18.71 -8.57 27.83
CA LYS A 9 -17.31 -8.45 27.37
C LYS A 9 -17.19 -7.16 26.56
N LYS A 10 -16.29 -6.25 26.95
CA LYS A 10 -15.99 -5.02 26.20
C LYS A 10 -15.61 -5.42 24.77
N LYS A 11 -16.54 -5.26 23.82
CA LYS A 11 -16.25 -5.44 22.39
C LYS A 11 -15.17 -4.41 22.00
N LEU A 12 -14.07 -4.87 21.41
CA LEU A 12 -13.03 -3.99 20.88
C LEU A 12 -13.68 -3.11 19.78
N ASN A 13 -13.63 -1.79 19.92
CA ASN A 13 -14.19 -0.88 18.91
C ASN A 13 -13.20 -0.74 17.74
N LEU A 14 -13.44 -1.48 16.66
CA LEU A 14 -12.60 -1.50 15.46
C LEU A 14 -12.93 -0.36 14.46
N ALA A 15 -13.96 0.44 14.71
CA ALA A 15 -14.42 1.47 13.78
C ALA A 15 -13.33 2.52 13.41
N PRO A 16 -12.46 2.99 14.34
CA PRO A 16 -11.36 3.89 13.98
C PRO A 16 -10.33 3.26 13.03
N LEU A 17 -10.00 1.99 13.23
CA LEU A 17 -9.07 1.26 12.36
C LEU A 17 -9.67 1.02 10.98
N GLN A 18 -10.97 0.71 10.91
CA GLN A 18 -11.69 0.56 9.64
C GLN A 18 -11.78 1.89 8.88
N LYS A 19 -12.07 2.99 9.58
CA LYS A 19 -12.07 4.33 8.99
C LYS A 19 -10.69 4.72 8.45
N PHE A 20 -9.64 4.38 9.19
CA PHE A 20 -8.27 4.56 8.74
C PHE A 20 -7.97 3.75 7.48
N GLY A 21 -8.31 2.45 7.46
CA GLY A 21 -8.16 1.61 6.26
C GLY A 21 -8.87 2.19 5.04
N ARG A 22 -10.15 2.59 5.17
CA ARG A 22 -10.89 3.25 4.07
C ARG A 22 -10.24 4.54 3.59
N SER A 23 -9.62 5.32 4.49
CA SER A 23 -8.92 6.55 4.12
C SER A 23 -7.68 6.33 3.24
N LEU A 24 -7.09 5.13 3.28
CA LEU A 24 -5.95 4.75 2.43
C LEU A 24 -6.39 4.38 1.00
N MET A 25 -7.66 4.05 0.76
CA MET A 25 -8.13 3.60 -0.55
C MET A 25 -8.12 4.72 -1.60
N LEU A 26 -8.45 5.95 -1.20
CA LEU A 26 -8.53 7.10 -2.12
C LEU A 26 -7.23 7.37 -2.89
N PRO A 27 -6.04 7.46 -2.25
CA PRO A 27 -4.79 7.66 -2.98
C PRO A 27 -4.36 6.41 -3.77
N ILE A 28 -4.68 5.21 -3.27
CA ILE A 28 -4.33 3.94 -3.93
C ILE A 28 -5.07 3.76 -5.26
N ALA A 29 -6.29 4.29 -5.37
CA ALA A 29 -7.13 4.13 -6.57
C ALA A 29 -6.48 4.64 -7.88
N ALA A 30 -5.60 5.64 -7.80
CA ALA A 30 -4.92 6.21 -8.98
C ALA A 30 -3.69 5.40 -9.42
N LEU A 31 -3.15 4.54 -8.55
CA LEU A 31 -1.86 3.89 -8.76
C LEU A 31 -1.87 2.77 -9.83
N PRO A 32 -2.94 1.98 -10.04
CA PRO A 32 -3.01 1.07 -11.18
C PRO A 32 -2.87 1.79 -12.52
N ALA A 33 -3.53 2.94 -12.66
CA ALA A 33 -3.38 3.76 -13.86
C ALA A 33 -1.95 4.31 -13.98
N ALA A 34 -1.35 4.75 -12.88
CA ALA A 34 0.06 5.19 -12.84
C ALA A 34 1.02 4.09 -13.31
N GLY A 35 0.90 2.87 -12.77
CA GLY A 35 1.73 1.73 -13.14
C GLY A 35 1.58 1.34 -14.61
N LEU A 36 0.35 1.35 -15.12
CA LEU A 36 0.09 1.06 -16.52
C LEU A 36 0.72 2.10 -17.44
N LEU A 37 0.56 3.40 -17.13
CA LEU A 37 1.20 4.48 -17.90
C LEU A 37 2.72 4.36 -17.86
N LEU A 38 3.29 4.12 -16.68
CA LEU A 38 4.73 3.93 -16.50
C LEU A 38 5.26 2.76 -17.34
N ARG A 39 4.56 1.62 -17.32
CA ARG A 39 4.96 0.42 -18.06
C ARG A 39 4.81 0.61 -19.56
N LEU A 40 3.69 1.15 -20.03
CA LEU A 40 3.45 1.43 -21.45
C LEU A 40 4.52 2.36 -22.05
N GLY A 41 5.07 3.27 -21.24
CA GLY A 41 6.12 4.19 -21.67
C GLY A 41 7.50 3.57 -21.90
N GLN A 42 7.70 2.28 -21.62
CA GLN A 42 9.00 1.61 -21.77
C GLN A 42 9.39 1.33 -23.25
N PRO A 43 10.70 1.21 -23.55
CA PRO A 43 11.21 0.99 -24.90
C PRO A 43 10.60 -0.21 -25.64
N ASP A 44 10.36 -1.31 -24.93
CA ASP A 44 9.87 -2.59 -25.44
C ASP A 44 8.35 -2.64 -25.69
N LEU A 45 7.60 -1.62 -25.25
CA LEU A 45 6.16 -1.51 -25.48
C LEU A 45 5.82 -0.42 -26.50
N LEU A 46 5.59 0.82 -26.07
CA LEU A 46 5.32 1.90 -27.02
C LEU A 46 6.60 2.46 -27.64
N GLY A 47 7.76 2.26 -27.01
CA GLY A 47 9.02 2.91 -27.39
C GLY A 47 9.74 2.27 -28.59
N ALA A 48 11.06 2.44 -28.64
CA ALA A 48 11.90 2.14 -29.79
C ALA A 48 11.87 0.67 -30.23
N ASP A 49 11.82 -0.25 -29.27
CA ASP A 49 11.91 -1.70 -29.49
C ASP A 49 10.54 -2.37 -29.63
N GLY A 50 9.46 -1.62 -29.39
CA GLY A 50 8.07 -2.07 -29.58
C GLY A 50 7.41 -1.40 -30.79
N LEU A 51 6.49 -0.45 -30.56
CA LEU A 51 5.75 0.22 -31.65
C LEU A 51 6.53 1.34 -32.36
N GLY A 52 7.75 1.66 -31.91
CA GLY A 52 8.59 2.71 -32.48
C GLY A 52 8.14 4.13 -32.13
N TRP A 53 7.25 4.33 -31.16
CA TRP A 53 6.74 5.65 -30.76
C TRP A 53 7.70 6.34 -29.78
N THR A 54 8.95 6.54 -30.22
CA THR A 54 10.09 7.00 -29.40
C THR A 54 9.88 8.34 -28.69
N HIS A 55 9.02 9.22 -29.22
CA HIS A 55 8.68 10.49 -28.57
C HIS A 55 7.45 10.39 -27.66
N VAL A 56 6.52 9.47 -27.92
CA VAL A 56 5.26 9.34 -27.15
C VAL A 56 5.47 8.49 -25.91
N ALA A 57 6.22 7.39 -26.03
CA ALA A 57 6.51 6.47 -24.94
C ALA A 57 7.06 7.18 -23.68
N PRO A 58 8.12 8.01 -23.74
CA PRO A 58 8.60 8.71 -22.54
C PRO A 58 7.59 9.71 -21.96
N ILE A 59 6.72 10.32 -22.79
CA ILE A 59 5.66 11.24 -22.31
C ILE A 59 4.63 10.46 -21.49
N ILE A 60 4.22 9.29 -21.96
CA ILE A 60 3.28 8.41 -21.26
C ILE A 60 3.93 7.86 -19.97
N GLY A 61 5.18 7.42 -20.05
CA GLY A 61 5.94 6.96 -18.88
C GLY A 61 6.06 8.02 -17.79
N ALA A 62 6.39 9.26 -18.17
CA ALA A 62 6.50 10.40 -17.25
C ALA A 62 5.18 10.71 -16.53
N ALA A 63 4.02 10.54 -17.18
CA ALA A 63 2.72 10.72 -16.54
C ALA A 63 2.49 9.69 -15.42
N GLY A 64 2.95 8.45 -15.62
CA GLY A 64 2.95 7.42 -14.58
C GLY A 64 3.90 7.76 -13.42
N SER A 65 5.16 8.10 -13.73
CA SER A 65 6.18 8.46 -12.73
C SER A 65 5.73 9.61 -11.84
N ALA A 66 5.10 10.65 -12.40
CA ALA A 66 4.66 11.82 -11.64
C ALA A 66 3.76 11.47 -10.43
N LEU A 67 2.94 10.41 -10.54
CA LEU A 67 2.09 9.95 -9.43
C LEU A 67 2.89 9.21 -8.36
N PHE A 68 3.87 8.39 -8.75
CA PHE A 68 4.77 7.70 -7.83
C PHE A 68 5.70 8.67 -7.09
N ASP A 69 6.25 9.66 -7.80
CA ASP A 69 7.13 10.69 -7.24
C ASP A 69 6.42 11.55 -6.17
N ASN A 70 5.10 11.66 -6.28
CA ASN A 70 4.25 12.44 -5.37
C ASN A 70 3.39 11.55 -4.46
N LEU A 71 3.71 10.26 -4.34
CA LEU A 71 2.93 9.31 -3.54
C LEU A 71 2.70 9.78 -2.09
N PRO A 72 3.70 10.31 -1.35
CA PRO A 72 3.49 10.76 0.02
C PRO A 72 2.44 11.87 0.18
N ILE A 73 2.41 12.85 -0.75
CA ILE A 73 1.45 13.96 -0.66
C ILE A 73 0.03 13.50 -1.03
N LEU A 74 -0.09 12.57 -1.98
CA LEU A 74 -1.37 11.92 -2.31
C LEU A 74 -1.93 11.19 -1.07
N PHE A 75 -1.07 10.46 -0.34
CA PHE A 75 -1.45 9.82 0.92
C PHE A 75 -1.84 10.82 2.00
N ALA A 76 -1.11 11.93 2.14
CA ALA A 76 -1.46 12.99 3.09
C ALA A 76 -2.90 13.51 2.85
N VAL A 77 -3.23 13.81 1.60
CA VAL A 77 -4.57 14.28 1.20
C VAL A 77 -5.64 13.20 1.42
N GLY A 78 -5.38 11.99 0.93
CA GLY A 78 -6.29 10.86 1.04
C GLY A 78 -6.71 10.56 2.48
N ILE A 79 -5.72 10.47 3.36
CA ILE A 79 -5.93 10.21 4.78
C ILE A 79 -6.62 11.38 5.45
N ALA A 80 -6.25 12.61 5.12
CA ALA A 80 -6.88 13.79 5.71
C ALA A 80 -8.38 13.84 5.37
N ILE A 81 -8.75 13.58 4.11
CA ILE A 81 -10.14 13.52 3.65
C ILE A 81 -10.88 12.36 4.30
N GLY A 82 -10.34 11.15 4.23
CA GLY A 82 -11.01 9.94 4.72
C GLY A 82 -11.15 9.92 6.25
N MET A 83 -10.23 10.55 6.99
CA MET A 83 -10.28 10.64 8.45
C MET A 83 -11.10 11.83 8.96
N ALA A 84 -11.35 12.86 8.14
CA ALA A 84 -12.25 13.96 8.49
C ALA A 84 -13.66 13.44 8.81
N LYS A 85 -14.37 14.09 9.73
CA LYS A 85 -15.79 13.77 10.00
C LYS A 85 -16.70 14.18 8.84
N LYS A 86 -16.26 15.18 8.07
CA LYS A 86 -16.93 15.67 6.87
C LYS A 86 -15.86 16.04 5.86
N ALA A 87 -15.92 15.45 4.68
CA ALA A 87 -15.05 15.83 3.58
C ALA A 87 -15.27 17.32 3.26
N ASP A 88 -14.20 18.11 3.36
CA ASP A 88 -14.19 19.53 3.06
C ASP A 88 -12.84 19.86 2.42
N GLY A 89 -12.84 20.65 1.34
CA GLY A 89 -11.64 20.97 0.58
C GLY A 89 -10.54 21.65 1.43
N SER A 90 -10.90 22.33 2.52
CA SER A 90 -9.90 22.90 3.44
C SER A 90 -9.09 21.85 4.18
N THR A 91 -9.61 20.63 4.36
CA THR A 91 -8.87 19.52 4.97
C THR A 91 -7.78 19.01 4.04
N ALA A 92 -8.10 18.87 2.74
CA ALA A 92 -7.14 18.49 1.71
C ALA A 92 -6.03 19.54 1.57
N LEU A 93 -6.42 20.83 1.51
CA LEU A 93 -5.45 21.93 1.44
C LEU A 93 -4.54 21.96 2.69
N ALA A 94 -5.09 21.73 3.88
CA ALA A 94 -4.29 21.66 5.10
C ALA A 94 -3.28 20.51 5.06
N ALA A 95 -3.64 19.35 4.49
CA ALA A 95 -2.73 18.23 4.34
C ALA A 95 -1.59 18.52 3.36
N VAL A 96 -1.90 19.13 2.21
CA VAL A 96 -0.88 19.58 1.23
C VAL A 96 0.10 20.56 1.89
N VAL A 97 -0.43 21.62 2.52
CA VAL A 97 0.40 22.63 3.21
C VAL A 97 1.24 21.97 4.30
N GLY A 98 0.63 21.12 5.12
CA GLY A 98 1.31 20.40 6.19
C GLY A 98 2.45 19.53 5.68
N TYR A 99 2.21 18.73 4.63
CA TYR A 99 3.23 17.84 4.07
C TYR A 99 4.38 18.61 3.42
N LEU A 100 4.09 19.67 2.65
CA LEU A 100 5.14 20.48 2.02
C LEU A 100 6.03 21.17 3.07
N VAL A 101 5.44 21.67 4.15
CA VAL A 101 6.21 22.24 5.28
C VAL A 101 7.00 21.15 6.00
N PHE A 102 6.40 19.99 6.25
CA PHE A 102 7.08 18.85 6.88
C PHE A 102 8.32 18.43 6.07
N LYS A 103 8.18 18.26 4.76
CA LYS A 103 9.27 17.93 3.84
C LYS A 103 10.34 19.02 3.85
N GLY A 104 9.97 20.28 3.65
CA GLY A 104 10.93 21.38 3.60
C GLY A 104 11.74 21.56 4.89
N VAL A 105 11.11 21.33 6.05
CA VAL A 105 11.82 21.32 7.34
C VAL A 105 12.74 20.11 7.47
N GLY A 106 12.33 18.93 6.98
CA GLY A 106 13.17 17.73 6.96
C GLY A 106 14.40 17.93 6.08
N ASP A 107 14.22 18.48 4.87
CA ASP A 107 15.31 18.83 3.95
C ASP A 107 16.29 19.80 4.63
N ALA A 108 15.77 20.85 5.32
CA ALA A 108 16.60 21.80 6.06
C ALA A 108 17.32 21.17 7.28
N MET A 109 16.71 20.18 7.94
CA MET A 109 17.32 19.45 9.06
C MET A 109 18.37 18.43 8.62
N SER A 110 18.38 18.05 7.34
CA SER A 110 19.20 16.94 6.83
C SER A 110 20.70 17.13 7.04
N PRO A 111 21.31 18.29 6.73
CA PRO A 111 22.75 18.49 6.98
C PRO A 111 23.15 18.39 8.46
N PHE A 112 22.23 18.74 9.37
CA PHE A 112 22.48 18.72 10.82
C PHE A 112 22.39 17.32 11.42
N VAL A 113 21.53 16.48 10.85
CA VAL A 113 21.27 15.12 11.36
C VAL A 113 22.08 14.08 10.60
N LEU A 114 22.11 14.15 9.26
CA LEU A 114 22.78 13.19 8.38
C LEU A 114 24.23 13.58 8.07
N GLY A 115 24.64 14.80 8.42
CA GLY A 115 25.91 15.38 8.00
C GLY A 115 25.76 16.17 6.70
N ALA A 116 26.56 17.25 6.59
CA ALA A 116 26.63 18.05 5.38
C ALA A 116 27.38 17.27 4.29
N ALA A 117 26.85 17.30 3.06
CA ALA A 117 27.55 16.75 1.91
C ALA A 117 28.90 17.43 1.68
N ALA A 118 29.86 16.66 1.16
CA ALA A 118 31.13 17.21 0.72
C ALA A 118 30.95 18.09 -0.52
N GLU A 119 31.95 18.90 -0.82
CA GLU A 119 31.93 19.77 -2.00
C GLU A 119 31.84 18.92 -3.29
N GLY A 120 30.79 19.14 -4.07
CA GLY A 120 30.53 18.40 -5.31
C GLY A 120 29.62 17.17 -5.16
N GLU A 121 29.20 16.82 -3.94
CA GLU A 121 28.27 15.72 -3.67
C GLU A 121 26.83 16.23 -3.44
N GLU A 122 25.84 15.39 -3.75
CA GLU A 122 24.44 15.68 -3.44
C GLU A 122 24.15 15.48 -1.94
N GLN A 123 23.39 16.41 -1.34
CA GLN A 123 22.97 16.31 0.05
C GLN A 123 21.96 15.17 0.23
N ALA A 124 22.33 14.18 1.06
CA ALA A 124 21.37 13.19 1.55
C ALA A 124 20.23 13.88 2.31
N LEU A 125 18.99 13.58 1.96
CA LEU A 125 17.79 14.20 2.54
C LEU A 125 17.03 13.21 3.42
N ILE A 126 16.48 13.73 4.53
CA ILE A 126 15.55 13.00 5.39
C ILE A 126 14.29 12.69 4.59
N ASN A 127 14.05 11.40 4.33
CA ASN A 127 12.91 10.96 3.56
C ASN A 127 12.13 9.85 4.27
N TYR A 128 10.97 10.23 4.82
CA TYR A 128 10.03 9.29 5.44
C TYR A 128 9.04 8.66 4.45
N GLY A 129 9.09 9.05 3.16
CA GLY A 129 8.18 8.59 2.13
C GLY A 129 6.71 8.70 2.55
N VAL A 130 5.93 7.65 2.27
CA VAL A 130 4.49 7.59 2.58
C VAL A 130 4.22 7.78 4.08
N LEU A 131 5.14 7.44 4.99
CA LEU A 131 4.96 7.67 6.43
C LEU A 131 4.76 9.15 6.75
N GLY A 132 5.60 10.01 6.18
CA GLY A 132 5.48 11.46 6.35
C GLY A 132 4.13 11.96 5.85
N GLY A 133 3.65 11.39 4.74
CA GLY A 133 2.31 11.61 4.23
C GLY A 133 1.21 11.23 5.21
N ILE A 134 1.24 9.99 5.73
CA ILE A 134 0.27 9.46 6.71
C ILE A 134 0.22 10.35 7.96
N VAL A 135 1.38 10.64 8.53
CA VAL A 135 1.52 11.45 9.74
C VAL A 135 0.92 12.85 9.53
N MET A 136 1.21 13.49 8.41
CA MET A 136 0.68 14.81 8.11
C MET A 136 -0.81 14.79 7.75
N GLY A 137 -1.30 13.75 7.07
CA GLY A 137 -2.72 13.56 6.81
C GLY A 137 -3.55 13.39 8.08
N LEU A 138 -3.08 12.56 9.02
CA LEU A 138 -3.70 12.40 10.34
C LEU A 138 -3.68 13.70 11.15
N THR A 139 -2.54 14.42 11.13
CA THR A 139 -2.39 15.71 11.80
C THR A 139 -3.37 16.75 11.23
N ALA A 140 -3.47 16.85 9.90
CA ALA A 140 -4.40 17.76 9.24
C ALA A 140 -5.86 17.41 9.57
N ALA A 141 -6.25 16.13 9.52
CA ALA A 141 -7.60 15.70 9.89
C ALA A 141 -7.94 16.04 11.35
N TRP A 142 -7.00 15.81 12.28
CA TRP A 142 -7.19 16.12 13.69
C TRP A 142 -7.32 17.62 13.94
N LEU A 143 -6.42 18.43 13.37
CA LEU A 143 -6.44 19.89 13.50
C LEU A 143 -7.69 20.49 12.87
N TRP A 144 -8.14 19.96 11.73
CA TRP A 144 -9.40 20.38 11.13
C TRP A 144 -10.58 20.14 12.07
N GLN A 145 -10.70 18.93 12.63
CA GLN A 145 -11.78 18.61 13.57
C GLN A 145 -11.80 19.56 14.76
N LYS A 146 -10.62 19.92 15.28
CA LYS A 146 -10.47 20.82 16.43
C LYS A 146 -10.71 22.29 16.10
N TYR A 147 -10.23 22.79 14.97
CA TYR A 147 -10.13 24.22 14.70
C TYR A 147 -10.96 24.76 13.54
N HIS A 148 -11.67 23.92 12.77
CA HIS A 148 -12.46 24.38 11.60
C HIS A 148 -13.56 25.43 11.92
N ARG A 149 -13.92 25.63 13.19
CA ARG A 149 -14.88 26.64 13.67
C ARG A 149 -14.27 27.65 14.64
N ILE A 150 -12.93 27.76 14.70
CA ILE A 150 -12.25 28.69 15.60
C ILE A 150 -12.68 30.14 15.31
N LYS A 151 -12.93 30.91 16.37
CA LYS A 151 -13.19 32.35 16.29
C LYS A 151 -11.95 33.08 16.78
N LEU A 152 -11.37 33.92 15.92
CA LEU A 152 -10.21 34.75 16.25
C LEU A 152 -10.67 36.18 16.59
N PRO A 153 -9.83 36.97 17.29
CA PRO A 153 -10.07 38.39 17.50
C PRO A 153 -10.31 39.15 16.18
N THR A 154 -11.00 40.28 16.24
CA THR A 154 -11.47 41.02 15.04
C THR A 154 -10.37 41.35 14.04
N TYR A 155 -9.16 41.67 14.52
CA TYR A 155 -8.00 41.97 13.67
C TYR A 155 -7.39 40.74 12.97
N LEU A 156 -7.71 39.51 13.41
CA LEU A 156 -7.33 38.24 12.77
C LEU A 156 -8.54 37.48 12.20
N ALA A 157 -9.73 38.08 12.17
CA ALA A 157 -10.96 37.40 11.79
C ALA A 157 -10.90 36.78 10.38
N PHE A 158 -10.10 37.36 9.48
CA PHE A 158 -9.83 36.80 8.14
C PHE A 158 -9.29 35.37 8.18
N PHE A 159 -8.47 35.05 9.18
CA PHE A 159 -7.85 33.73 9.35
C PHE A 159 -8.73 32.76 10.14
N GLY A 160 -9.93 33.16 10.59
CA GLY A 160 -10.81 32.31 11.40
C GLY A 160 -11.44 31.13 10.65
N GLY A 161 -12.01 30.20 11.40
CA GLY A 161 -12.70 29.02 10.88
C GLY A 161 -11.80 28.10 10.06
N ARG A 162 -12.27 27.64 8.90
CA ARG A 162 -11.57 26.67 8.04
C ARG A 162 -10.23 27.19 7.49
N ARG A 163 -10.09 28.50 7.32
CA ARG A 163 -8.84 29.14 6.83
C ARG A 163 -7.71 29.05 7.85
N PHE A 164 -8.03 28.89 9.13
CA PHE A 164 -7.03 28.69 10.18
C PHE A 164 -6.33 27.33 10.06
N VAL A 165 -7.04 26.32 9.53
CA VAL A 165 -6.59 24.93 9.61
C VAL A 165 -5.27 24.70 8.88
N PRO A 166 -5.05 25.16 7.62
CA PRO A 166 -3.75 25.04 6.98
C PRO A 166 -2.62 25.74 7.75
N ILE A 167 -2.91 26.89 8.39
CA ILE A 167 -1.92 27.66 9.14
C ILE A 167 -1.44 26.89 10.38
N ILE A 168 -2.38 26.41 11.21
CA ILE A 168 -2.01 25.63 12.39
C ILE A 168 -1.37 24.28 12.02
N THR A 169 -1.75 23.72 10.86
CA THR A 169 -1.14 22.48 10.35
C THR A 169 0.31 22.71 9.93
N ALA A 170 0.63 23.84 9.29
CA ALA A 170 2.01 24.22 8.99
C ALA A 170 2.86 24.35 10.27
N VAL A 171 2.32 25.01 11.30
CA VAL A 171 3.02 25.15 12.59
C VAL A 171 3.27 23.78 13.23
N ALA A 172 2.27 22.91 13.23
CA ALA A 172 2.41 21.55 13.74
C ALA A 172 3.44 20.74 12.92
N ALA A 173 3.46 20.91 11.59
CA ALA A 173 4.39 20.24 10.68
C ALA A 173 5.85 20.59 10.99
N ILE A 174 6.16 21.84 11.32
CA ILE A 174 7.51 22.26 11.71
C ILE A 174 7.96 21.49 12.95
N ILE A 175 7.14 21.51 14.01
CA ILE A 175 7.46 20.83 15.28
C ILE A 175 7.65 19.34 15.04
N LEU A 176 6.72 18.72 14.30
CA LEU A 176 6.73 17.29 14.06
C LEU A 176 7.90 16.85 13.18
N SER A 177 8.24 17.62 12.14
CA SER A 177 9.38 17.35 11.27
C SER A 177 10.71 17.44 12.02
N VAL A 178 10.91 18.46 12.86
CA VAL A 178 12.11 18.57 13.72
C VAL A 178 12.23 17.37 14.66
N LEU A 179 11.14 17.00 15.35
CA LEU A 179 11.15 15.85 16.25
C LEU A 179 11.43 14.53 15.53
N MET A 180 10.79 14.32 14.36
CA MET A 180 11.02 13.13 13.55
C MET A 180 12.41 13.12 12.93
N SER A 181 13.01 14.27 12.62
CA SER A 181 14.37 14.34 12.07
C SER A 181 15.39 13.70 13.01
N PHE A 182 15.28 13.94 14.32
CA PHE A 182 16.17 13.30 15.30
C PHE A 182 16.04 11.79 15.36
N VAL A 183 14.87 11.24 15.02
CA VAL A 183 14.62 9.79 15.04
C VAL A 183 15.03 9.11 13.73
N TYR A 184 15.26 9.90 12.67
CA TYR A 184 15.38 9.39 11.32
C TYR A 184 16.55 8.42 11.11
N GLN A 185 17.71 8.65 11.72
CA GLN A 185 18.87 7.76 11.55
C GLN A 185 18.59 6.32 12.01
N TRP A 186 17.85 6.13 13.10
CA TRP A 186 17.49 4.78 13.56
C TRP A 186 16.42 4.15 12.69
N PHE A 187 15.48 4.97 12.19
CA PHE A 187 14.47 4.52 11.25
C PHE A 187 15.12 4.05 9.93
N ASP A 188 16.00 4.88 9.37
CA ASP A 188 16.74 4.60 8.14
C ASP A 188 17.64 3.38 8.30
N ALA A 189 18.46 3.31 9.35
CA ALA A 189 19.29 2.14 9.63
C ALA A 189 18.46 0.86 9.80
N GLY A 190 17.30 0.92 10.46
CA GLY A 190 16.42 -0.24 10.62
C GLY A 190 15.88 -0.75 9.29
N ILE A 191 15.48 0.16 8.41
CA ILE A 191 14.95 -0.15 7.08
C ILE A 191 16.07 -0.65 6.14
N THR A 192 17.24 -0.02 6.15
CA THR A 192 18.41 -0.42 5.36
C THR A 192 18.91 -1.80 5.77
N ASN A 193 19.13 -2.05 7.06
CA ASN A 193 19.58 -3.35 7.55
C ASN A 193 18.59 -4.47 7.24
N LEU A 194 17.28 -4.20 7.36
CA LEU A 194 16.26 -5.16 6.99
C LEU A 194 16.29 -5.43 5.49
N GLY A 195 16.46 -4.38 4.68
CA GLY A 195 16.61 -4.47 3.24
C GLY A 195 17.80 -5.34 2.82
N GLU A 196 19.00 -5.00 3.30
CA GLU A 196 20.24 -5.74 3.01
C GLU A 196 20.14 -7.21 3.43
N TRP A 197 19.65 -7.49 4.65
CA TRP A 197 19.48 -8.88 5.10
C TRP A 197 18.51 -9.67 4.22
N VAL A 198 17.43 -9.02 3.77
CA VAL A 198 16.43 -9.60 2.87
C VAL A 198 17.04 -9.85 1.47
N ALA A 199 17.89 -8.95 0.97
CA ALA A 199 18.63 -9.08 -0.30
C ALA A 199 19.64 -10.22 -0.28
N ASP A 200 20.38 -10.41 0.82
CA ASP A 200 21.38 -11.47 0.97
C ASP A 200 20.77 -12.87 1.11
N ASN A 201 19.49 -12.97 1.45
CA ASN A 201 18.80 -14.22 1.75
C ASN A 201 17.56 -14.39 0.87
N GLU A 202 17.71 -14.58 -0.45
CA GLU A 202 16.60 -14.54 -1.40
C GLU A 202 15.35 -15.38 -0.98
N VAL A 203 15.54 -16.60 -0.50
CA VAL A 203 14.43 -17.49 -0.10
C VAL A 203 13.83 -17.09 1.25
N LEU A 204 14.65 -17.05 2.31
CA LEU A 204 14.16 -16.77 3.67
C LEU A 204 13.77 -15.29 3.83
N GLY A 205 14.55 -14.40 3.24
CA GLY A 205 14.28 -12.97 3.10
C GLY A 205 12.97 -12.73 2.37
N GLY A 206 12.72 -13.42 1.25
CA GLY A 206 11.42 -13.39 0.57
C GLY A 206 10.25 -13.80 1.47
N PHE A 207 10.42 -14.85 2.29
CA PHE A 207 9.40 -15.26 3.27
C PHE A 207 9.11 -14.18 4.31
N VAL A 208 10.16 -13.64 4.94
CA VAL A 208 10.02 -12.61 5.97
C VAL A 208 9.40 -11.35 5.38
N TYR A 209 9.92 -10.89 4.24
CA TYR A 209 9.44 -9.71 3.55
C TYR A 209 7.96 -9.85 3.16
N GLY A 210 7.55 -10.95 2.51
CA GLY A 210 6.16 -11.17 2.13
C GLY A 210 5.22 -11.22 3.34
N THR A 211 5.65 -11.85 4.44
CA THR A 211 4.87 -11.91 5.68
C THR A 211 4.70 -10.53 6.32
N VAL A 212 5.80 -9.80 6.52
CA VAL A 212 5.78 -8.48 7.16
C VAL A 212 5.05 -7.47 6.29
N ASN A 213 5.23 -7.52 4.97
CA ASN A 213 4.50 -6.70 4.00
C ASN A 213 2.99 -6.80 4.23
N ARG A 214 2.44 -8.02 4.27
CA ARG A 214 1.01 -8.21 4.55
C ARG A 214 0.67 -7.71 5.95
N LEU A 215 1.42 -8.07 6.99
CA LEU A 215 1.11 -7.63 8.36
C LEU A 215 1.08 -6.09 8.54
N LEU A 216 1.79 -5.34 7.69
CA LEU A 216 1.86 -3.88 7.72
C LEU A 216 0.82 -3.16 6.82
N ILE A 217 -0.01 -3.88 6.06
CA ILE A 217 -1.10 -3.27 5.28
C ILE A 217 -2.10 -2.48 6.14
N PRO A 218 -2.59 -2.96 7.30
CA PRO A 218 -3.57 -2.23 8.10
C PRO A 218 -3.09 -0.85 8.57
N THR A 219 -1.78 -0.65 8.63
CA THR A 219 -1.15 0.60 9.05
C THR A 219 -0.62 1.42 7.87
N GLY A 220 -0.66 0.89 6.64
CA GLY A 220 -0.04 1.50 5.46
C GLY A 220 1.50 1.45 5.45
N LEU A 221 2.14 0.90 6.50
CA LEU A 221 3.59 0.90 6.65
C LEU A 221 4.29 -0.04 5.65
N HIS A 222 3.54 -0.92 5.00
CA HIS A 222 4.07 -1.80 3.95
C HIS A 222 4.68 -1.02 2.77
N HIS A 223 4.19 0.18 2.44
CA HIS A 223 4.81 1.02 1.41
C HIS A 223 6.24 1.45 1.78
N ILE A 224 6.49 1.68 3.07
CA ILE A 224 7.84 2.01 3.58
C ILE A 224 8.72 0.78 3.46
N LEU A 225 8.21 -0.39 3.90
CA LEU A 225 8.93 -1.66 3.77
C LEU A 225 9.29 -1.96 2.33
N ASN A 226 8.42 -1.63 1.39
CA ASN A 226 8.60 -1.90 -0.04
C ASN A 226 9.63 -1.00 -0.69
N ASN A 227 9.80 0.23 -0.21
CA ASN A 227 10.59 1.24 -0.91
C ASN A 227 12.06 0.81 -1.12
N PRO A 228 12.80 0.35 -0.08
CA PRO A 228 14.16 -0.13 -0.30
C PRO A 228 14.25 -1.31 -1.25
N PRO A 229 13.58 -2.46 -1.02
CA PRO A 229 13.73 -3.60 -1.91
C PRO A 229 13.31 -3.27 -3.34
N TRP A 230 12.22 -2.54 -3.55
CA TRP A 230 11.72 -2.27 -4.90
C TRP A 230 12.47 -1.18 -5.66
N PHE A 231 13.07 -0.19 -4.99
CA PHE A 231 13.65 0.98 -5.67
C PHE A 231 15.10 1.31 -5.32
N LEU A 232 15.64 0.79 -4.21
CA LEU A 232 16.97 1.18 -3.72
C LEU A 232 17.98 0.01 -3.70
N LEU A 233 17.53 -1.22 -3.47
CA LEU A 233 18.45 -2.34 -3.26
C LEU A 233 18.97 -2.97 -4.55
N GLY A 234 20.29 -3.13 -4.58
CA GLY A 234 21.04 -3.67 -5.70
C GLY A 234 21.12 -2.71 -6.87
N GLU A 235 22.09 -2.95 -7.74
CA GLU A 235 22.40 -2.10 -8.89
C GLU A 235 22.46 -2.95 -10.16
N TYR A 236 22.01 -2.37 -11.27
CA TYR A 236 22.13 -2.96 -12.59
C TYR A 236 22.50 -1.87 -13.59
N THR A 237 23.58 -2.06 -14.33
CA THR A 237 23.93 -1.20 -15.45
C THR A 237 23.17 -1.68 -16.68
N THR A 238 22.29 -0.84 -17.20
CA THR A 238 21.48 -1.12 -18.37
C THR A 238 22.34 -1.20 -19.63
N ALA A 239 21.77 -1.73 -20.72
CA ALA A 239 22.44 -1.74 -22.02
C ALA A 239 22.79 -0.32 -22.53
N GLY A 240 22.10 0.72 -22.05
CA GLY A 240 22.36 2.13 -22.35
C GLY A 240 23.47 2.76 -21.50
N GLY A 241 24.05 2.03 -20.54
CA GLY A 241 25.10 2.53 -19.65
C GLY A 241 24.59 3.27 -18.41
N GLU A 242 23.27 3.40 -18.25
CA GLU A 242 22.66 3.97 -17.05
C GLU A 242 22.65 2.93 -15.92
N THR A 243 22.88 3.36 -14.68
CA THR A 243 22.73 2.48 -13.52
C THR A 243 21.35 2.67 -12.91
N VAL A 244 20.61 1.58 -12.76
CA VAL A 244 19.30 1.55 -12.11
C VAL A 244 19.36 0.73 -10.83
N THR A 245 18.57 1.12 -9.83
CA THR A 245 18.55 0.49 -8.51
C THR A 245 17.17 -0.05 -8.15
N GLY A 246 17.13 -1.06 -7.28
CA GLY A 246 15.88 -1.66 -6.80
C GLY A 246 15.27 -2.71 -7.73
N ASP A 247 14.53 -3.63 -7.13
CA ASP A 247 13.98 -4.81 -7.81
C ASP A 247 13.08 -4.44 -9.01
N ILE A 248 12.27 -3.37 -8.91
CA ILE A 248 11.39 -2.93 -10.00
C ILE A 248 12.19 -2.39 -11.18
N PRO A 249 13.01 -1.31 -11.05
CA PRO A 249 13.74 -0.77 -12.20
C PRO A 249 14.72 -1.77 -12.78
N ARG A 250 15.39 -2.58 -11.95
CA ARG A 250 16.32 -3.61 -12.42
C ARG A 250 15.60 -4.66 -13.28
N PHE A 251 14.47 -5.21 -12.81
CA PHE A 251 13.70 -6.18 -13.58
C PHE A 251 13.19 -5.59 -14.90
N LEU A 252 12.62 -4.38 -14.87
CA LEU A 252 12.09 -3.72 -16.07
C LEU A 252 13.17 -3.35 -17.10
N ASN A 253 14.43 -3.22 -16.67
CA ASN A 253 15.58 -3.01 -17.55
C ASN A 253 16.32 -4.32 -17.92
N GLY A 254 15.74 -5.48 -17.59
CA GLY A 254 16.24 -6.78 -18.04
C GLY A 254 17.30 -7.44 -17.16
N ASP A 255 17.43 -7.03 -15.90
CA ASP A 255 18.28 -7.73 -14.93
C ASP A 255 17.70 -9.14 -14.63
N PRO A 256 18.39 -10.23 -14.99
CA PRO A 256 17.89 -11.60 -14.80
C PRO A 256 17.86 -12.03 -13.32
N THR A 257 18.48 -11.27 -12.42
CA THR A 257 18.54 -11.57 -10.98
C THR A 257 17.42 -10.88 -10.18
N ALA A 258 16.78 -9.86 -10.75
CA ALA A 258 15.71 -9.08 -10.13
C ALA A 258 14.36 -9.83 -10.14
N GLY A 259 13.48 -9.47 -9.21
CA GLY A 259 12.14 -10.03 -9.00
C GLY A 259 11.95 -10.73 -7.64
N ALA A 260 13.01 -10.86 -6.83
CA ALA A 260 12.99 -11.60 -5.57
C ALA A 260 11.96 -11.07 -4.55
N PHE A 261 11.65 -9.78 -4.59
CA PHE A 261 10.68 -9.11 -3.70
C PHE A 261 9.36 -8.82 -4.39
N MET A 262 9.13 -9.41 -5.55
CA MET A 262 7.99 -9.10 -6.41
C MET A 262 7.23 -10.36 -6.82
N THR A 263 7.96 -11.36 -7.32
CA THR A 263 7.40 -12.52 -8.01
C THR A 263 6.38 -13.30 -7.18
N GLY A 264 6.61 -13.42 -5.87
CA GLY A 264 5.74 -14.22 -5.00
C GLY A 264 4.37 -13.60 -4.72
N PHE A 265 4.13 -12.35 -5.13
CA PHE A 265 2.80 -11.75 -5.04
C PHE A 265 1.84 -12.25 -6.13
N PHE A 266 2.34 -12.62 -7.32
CA PHE A 266 1.48 -13.08 -8.43
C PHE A 266 0.61 -14.29 -8.07
N PRO A 267 1.15 -15.40 -7.48
CA PRO A 267 0.33 -16.53 -7.04
C PRO A 267 -0.78 -16.13 -6.05
N ILE A 268 -0.51 -15.12 -5.21
CA ILE A 268 -1.42 -14.67 -4.18
C ILE A 268 -2.54 -13.80 -4.76
N MET A 269 -2.16 -12.76 -5.50
CA MET A 269 -3.09 -11.77 -6.03
C MET A 269 -3.96 -12.32 -7.14
N MET A 270 -3.38 -13.10 -8.05
CA MET A 270 -4.11 -13.64 -9.20
C MET A 270 -4.95 -14.88 -8.88
N PHE A 271 -4.58 -15.67 -7.86
CA PHE A 271 -5.21 -16.98 -7.66
C PHE A 271 -5.69 -17.19 -6.22
N ALA A 272 -4.82 -16.96 -5.24
CA ALA A 272 -5.13 -17.24 -3.84
C ALA A 272 -6.25 -16.36 -3.27
N LEU A 273 -6.19 -15.05 -3.50
CA LEU A 273 -7.20 -14.10 -3.02
C LEU A 273 -8.56 -14.26 -3.72
N PRO A 274 -8.64 -14.45 -5.06
CA PRO A 274 -9.89 -14.86 -5.71
C PRO A 274 -10.49 -16.14 -5.13
N ALA A 275 -9.65 -17.14 -4.82
CA ALA A 275 -10.09 -18.37 -4.17
C ALA A 275 -10.60 -18.14 -2.72
N ALA A 276 -9.97 -17.25 -1.96
CA ALA A 276 -10.47 -16.80 -0.66
C ALA A 276 -11.80 -16.05 -0.76
N ALA A 277 -11.97 -15.16 -1.73
CA ALA A 277 -13.24 -14.49 -2.01
C ALA A 277 -14.36 -15.50 -2.31
N LEU A 278 -14.06 -16.52 -3.12
CA LEU A 278 -15.00 -17.62 -3.38
C LEU A 278 -15.35 -18.38 -2.10
N ALA A 279 -14.37 -18.66 -1.24
CA ALA A 279 -14.59 -19.31 0.05
C ALA A 279 -15.50 -18.46 0.97
N ILE A 280 -15.23 -17.15 1.09
CA ILE A 280 -16.03 -16.21 1.89
C ILE A 280 -17.48 -16.16 1.37
N TYR A 281 -17.67 -16.00 0.06
CA TYR A 281 -18.99 -16.03 -0.57
C TYR A 281 -19.76 -17.32 -0.25
N GLN A 282 -19.11 -18.47 -0.35
CA GLN A 282 -19.77 -19.75 -0.10
C GLN A 282 -20.06 -20.01 1.38
N GLU A 283 -19.36 -19.35 2.30
CA GLU A 283 -19.59 -19.37 3.74
C GLU A 283 -20.60 -18.32 4.23
N ALA A 284 -21.01 -17.38 3.39
CA ALA A 284 -22.04 -16.40 3.75
C ALA A 284 -23.40 -17.08 3.97
N LYS A 285 -24.22 -16.48 4.86
CA LYS A 285 -25.60 -16.90 5.09
C LYS A 285 -26.41 -16.84 3.78
N PRO A 286 -27.38 -17.74 3.54
CA PRO A 286 -28.15 -17.78 2.29
C PRO A 286 -28.75 -16.41 1.90
N ALA A 287 -29.27 -15.67 2.87
CA ALA A 287 -29.85 -14.33 2.66
C ALA A 287 -28.82 -13.27 2.21
N GLN A 288 -27.54 -13.44 2.55
CA GLN A 288 -26.48 -12.47 2.28
C GLN A 288 -25.67 -12.82 1.01
N LYS A 289 -25.87 -14.01 0.43
CA LYS A 289 -25.07 -14.50 -0.71
C LYS A 289 -25.06 -13.57 -1.92
N LYS A 290 -26.19 -12.95 -2.25
CA LYS A 290 -26.27 -12.02 -3.40
C LYS A 290 -25.37 -10.80 -3.19
N LEU A 291 -25.45 -10.18 -2.01
CA LEU A 291 -24.64 -9.03 -1.64
C LEU A 291 -23.15 -9.38 -1.57
N VAL A 292 -22.81 -10.43 -0.80
CA VAL A 292 -21.42 -10.87 -0.63
C VAL A 292 -20.82 -11.34 -1.94
N GLY A 293 -21.59 -12.04 -2.79
CA GLY A 293 -21.13 -12.50 -4.09
C GLY A 293 -20.77 -11.35 -5.03
N GLY A 294 -21.56 -10.28 -5.06
CA GLY A 294 -21.24 -9.08 -5.85
C GLY A 294 -19.95 -8.40 -5.37
N ILE A 295 -19.82 -8.20 -4.06
CA ILE A 295 -18.64 -7.56 -3.46
C ILE A 295 -17.38 -8.41 -3.62
N MET A 296 -17.43 -9.68 -3.23
CA MET A 296 -16.28 -10.60 -3.32
C MET A 296 -15.88 -10.85 -4.77
N GLY A 297 -16.84 -10.94 -5.70
CA GLY A 297 -16.56 -11.05 -7.12
C GLY A 297 -15.85 -9.82 -7.68
N SER A 298 -16.35 -8.62 -7.36
CA SER A 298 -15.73 -7.36 -7.81
C SER A 298 -14.31 -7.21 -7.26
N THR A 299 -14.13 -7.36 -5.96
CA THR A 299 -12.82 -7.21 -5.31
C THR A 299 -11.83 -8.31 -5.70
N ALA A 300 -12.30 -9.55 -5.96
CA ALA A 300 -11.46 -10.61 -6.53
C ALA A 300 -11.01 -10.30 -7.95
N LEU A 301 -11.90 -9.74 -8.78
CA LEU A 301 -11.56 -9.34 -10.13
C LEU A 301 -10.54 -8.19 -10.12
N THR A 302 -10.70 -7.22 -9.23
CA THR A 302 -9.73 -6.15 -9.02
C THR A 302 -8.36 -6.71 -8.63
N ALA A 303 -8.30 -7.58 -7.60
CA ALA A 303 -7.04 -8.22 -7.20
C ALA A 303 -6.41 -9.04 -8.34
N PHE A 304 -7.23 -9.77 -9.10
CA PHE A 304 -6.75 -10.56 -10.23
C PHE A 304 -6.18 -9.71 -11.36
N LEU A 305 -6.89 -8.66 -11.77
CA LEU A 305 -6.50 -7.85 -12.92
C LEU A 305 -5.34 -6.89 -12.58
N THR A 306 -5.44 -6.19 -11.45
CA THR A 306 -4.55 -5.07 -11.12
C THR A 306 -3.60 -5.34 -9.97
N GLY A 307 -3.78 -6.45 -9.24
CA GLY A 307 -2.99 -6.74 -8.04
C GLY A 307 -3.40 -5.91 -6.81
N VAL A 308 -4.45 -5.07 -6.87
CA VAL A 308 -4.93 -4.31 -5.70
C VAL A 308 -5.71 -5.25 -4.78
N THR A 309 -5.21 -5.48 -3.58
CA THR A 309 -5.73 -6.50 -2.66
C THR A 309 -6.55 -5.93 -1.51
N GLU A 310 -6.38 -4.65 -1.21
CA GLU A 310 -6.91 -3.98 -0.03
C GLU A 310 -8.43 -4.09 0.09
N PRO A 311 -9.24 -3.89 -0.98
CA PRO A 311 -10.70 -4.04 -0.87
C PRO A 311 -11.14 -5.45 -0.42
N LEU A 312 -10.39 -6.48 -0.82
CA LEU A 312 -10.68 -7.87 -0.45
C LEU A 312 -10.13 -8.20 0.93
N GLU A 313 -8.88 -7.81 1.22
CA GLU A 313 -8.23 -8.06 2.51
C GLU A 313 -8.97 -7.33 3.65
N PHE A 314 -9.43 -6.09 3.43
CA PHE A 314 -10.14 -5.30 4.42
C PHE A 314 -11.50 -5.91 4.80
N ALA A 315 -12.09 -6.68 3.89
CA ALA A 315 -13.35 -7.37 4.12
C ALA A 315 -13.24 -8.42 5.24
N PHE A 316 -12.05 -8.98 5.50
CA PHE A 316 -11.88 -10.00 6.53
C PHE A 316 -10.80 -9.69 7.58
N MET A 317 -9.84 -8.78 7.33
CA MET A 317 -8.70 -8.59 8.23
C MET A 317 -9.08 -8.17 9.65
N PHE A 318 -10.14 -7.35 9.80
CA PHE A 318 -10.55 -6.80 11.09
C PHE A 318 -11.50 -7.73 11.85
N VAL A 319 -12.32 -8.51 11.12
CA VAL A 319 -13.37 -9.37 11.70
C VAL A 319 -12.95 -10.83 11.83
N ALA A 320 -12.00 -11.25 11.01
CA ALA A 320 -11.47 -12.60 10.93
C ALA A 320 -9.93 -12.54 10.92
N TRP A 321 -9.35 -11.77 11.85
CA TRP A 321 -7.90 -11.56 11.96
C TRP A 321 -7.03 -12.83 11.90
N PRO A 322 -7.46 -14.02 12.38
CA PRO A 322 -6.64 -15.22 12.22
C PRO A 322 -6.43 -15.61 10.75
N LEU A 323 -7.45 -15.41 9.88
CA LEU A 323 -7.28 -15.61 8.43
C LEU A 323 -6.27 -14.63 7.84
N TYR A 324 -6.18 -13.43 8.40
CA TYR A 324 -5.24 -12.42 7.95
C TYR A 324 -3.79 -12.81 8.26
N VAL A 325 -3.53 -13.31 9.47
CA VAL A 325 -2.21 -13.82 9.83
C VAL A 325 -1.82 -15.01 8.97
N ILE A 326 -2.76 -15.93 8.71
CA ILE A 326 -2.51 -17.06 7.81
C ILE A 326 -2.23 -16.58 6.39
N HIS A 327 -3.01 -15.63 5.87
CA HIS A 327 -2.79 -15.01 4.58
C HIS A 327 -1.41 -14.35 4.49
N ALA A 328 -0.96 -13.66 5.54
CA ALA A 328 0.38 -13.08 5.60
C ALA A 328 1.49 -14.15 5.50
N LEU A 329 1.39 -15.21 6.30
CA LEU A 329 2.36 -16.33 6.28
C LEU A 329 2.40 -17.05 4.94
N LEU A 330 1.23 -17.27 4.32
CA LEU A 330 1.14 -17.90 3.01
C LEU A 330 1.66 -17.00 1.88
N THR A 331 1.56 -15.68 2.04
CA THR A 331 2.19 -14.73 1.12
C THR A 331 3.70 -14.82 1.24
N GLY A 332 4.24 -14.83 2.46
CA GLY A 332 5.66 -15.13 2.69
C GLY A 332 6.08 -16.46 2.05
N SER A 333 5.34 -17.55 2.27
CA SER A 333 5.70 -18.85 1.68
C SER A 333 5.65 -18.84 0.16
N SER A 334 4.81 -18.01 -0.45
CA SER A 334 4.75 -17.84 -1.90
C SER A 334 6.05 -17.23 -2.42
N LEU A 335 6.53 -16.15 -1.79
CA LEU A 335 7.81 -15.51 -2.11
C LEU A 335 8.98 -16.48 -1.93
N ALA A 336 9.06 -17.17 -0.78
CA ALA A 336 10.10 -18.19 -0.56
C ALA A 336 10.10 -19.27 -1.64
N LEU A 337 8.92 -19.79 -2.01
CA LEU A 337 8.81 -20.88 -2.98
C LEU A 337 9.25 -20.46 -4.38
N VAL A 338 8.77 -19.31 -4.88
CA VAL A 338 9.13 -18.85 -6.23
C VAL A 338 10.61 -18.49 -6.33
N ASN A 339 11.18 -17.90 -5.27
CA ASN A 339 12.60 -17.59 -5.18
C ASN A 339 13.44 -18.88 -5.16
N ALA A 340 13.03 -19.89 -4.38
CA ALA A 340 13.72 -21.18 -4.31
C ALA A 340 13.70 -21.94 -5.67
N LEU A 341 12.67 -21.72 -6.49
CA LEU A 341 12.55 -22.29 -7.82
C LEU A 341 13.21 -21.43 -8.92
N GLY A 342 13.76 -20.27 -8.56
CA GLY A 342 14.35 -19.30 -9.46
C GLY A 342 13.37 -18.87 -10.55
N ILE A 343 12.14 -18.54 -10.15
CA ILE A 343 11.13 -17.91 -11.01
C ILE A 343 11.24 -16.41 -10.78
N LYS A 344 11.24 -15.63 -11.86
CA LYS A 344 11.37 -14.16 -11.79
C LYS A 344 10.29 -13.51 -12.64
N ASP A 345 9.56 -12.60 -12.04
CA ASP A 345 8.61 -11.71 -12.67
C ASP A 345 8.51 -10.43 -11.85
N GLY A 346 8.08 -9.35 -12.49
CA GLY A 346 8.00 -8.02 -11.90
C GLY A 346 6.70 -7.31 -12.25
N PHE A 347 6.50 -6.12 -11.71
CA PHE A 347 5.32 -5.27 -11.88
C PHE A 347 5.72 -3.80 -11.75
N GLY A 348 5.02 -2.92 -12.43
CA GLY A 348 5.17 -1.47 -12.30
C GLY A 348 4.35 -0.88 -11.15
N PHE A 349 3.31 -1.59 -10.71
CA PHE A 349 2.48 -1.17 -9.57
C PHE A 349 2.16 -2.31 -8.61
N SER A 350 1.54 -3.40 -9.10
CA SER A 350 1.21 -4.56 -8.27
C SER A 350 1.14 -5.85 -9.10
N ALA A 351 1.15 -7.01 -8.46
CA ALA A 351 1.31 -8.31 -9.14
C ALA A 351 -0.01 -8.86 -9.73
N GLY A 352 -0.69 -8.07 -10.56
CA GLY A 352 -1.92 -8.44 -11.27
C GLY A 352 -1.69 -9.05 -12.64
N LEU A 353 -2.76 -9.51 -13.29
CA LEU A 353 -2.72 -10.08 -14.64
C LEU A 353 -2.12 -9.11 -15.65
N PHE A 354 -2.40 -7.80 -15.54
CA PHE A 354 -1.85 -6.83 -16.48
C PHE A 354 -0.32 -6.81 -16.43
N ASP A 355 0.28 -6.70 -15.24
CA ASP A 355 1.72 -6.77 -15.08
C ASP A 355 2.29 -8.11 -15.54
N PHE A 356 1.64 -9.23 -15.18
CA PHE A 356 2.07 -10.57 -15.62
C PHE A 356 2.13 -10.70 -17.15
N VAL A 357 1.11 -10.21 -17.85
CA VAL A 357 1.06 -10.26 -19.32
C VAL A 357 2.05 -9.28 -19.96
N LEU A 358 2.15 -8.06 -19.44
CA LEU A 358 3.08 -7.04 -19.96
C LEU A 358 4.54 -7.42 -19.75
N ASN A 359 4.85 -8.19 -18.72
CA ASN A 359 6.20 -8.62 -18.38
C ASN A 359 6.52 -10.05 -18.84
N PHE A 360 5.56 -10.74 -19.46
CA PHE A 360 5.69 -12.15 -19.84
C PHE A 360 6.95 -12.46 -20.66
N ASN A 361 7.36 -11.53 -21.53
CA ASN A 361 8.53 -11.71 -22.42
C ASN A 361 9.88 -11.47 -21.73
N ILE A 362 9.89 -10.76 -20.59
CA ILE A 362 11.10 -10.46 -19.81
C ILE A 362 11.19 -11.31 -18.53
N ALA A 363 10.12 -12.01 -18.17
CA ALA A 363 10.05 -12.90 -17.02
C ALA A 363 10.81 -14.22 -17.22
N THR A 364 11.33 -14.78 -16.11
CA THR A 364 11.96 -16.09 -16.04
C THR A 364 10.96 -17.14 -15.55
N LYS A 365 10.68 -18.15 -16.39
CA LYS A 365 9.72 -19.24 -16.12
C LYS A 365 8.29 -18.77 -15.77
N PRO A 366 7.70 -17.78 -16.47
CA PRO A 366 6.41 -17.19 -16.11
C PRO A 366 5.25 -18.20 -16.05
N LEU A 367 5.29 -19.26 -16.88
CA LEU A 367 4.26 -20.30 -16.88
C LEU A 367 4.17 -21.07 -15.54
N LEU A 368 5.28 -21.19 -14.80
CA LEU A 368 5.26 -21.85 -13.49
C LEU A 368 4.49 -21.04 -12.45
N LEU A 369 4.37 -19.71 -12.61
CA LEU A 369 3.55 -18.89 -11.72
C LEU A 369 2.07 -19.25 -11.79
N ILE A 370 1.57 -19.65 -12.96
CA ILE A 370 0.20 -20.11 -13.11
C ILE A 370 0.00 -21.41 -12.33
N VAL A 371 0.94 -22.36 -12.44
CA VAL A 371 0.86 -23.65 -11.74
C VAL A 371 0.92 -23.46 -10.22
N ILE A 372 1.87 -22.65 -9.73
CA ILE A 372 2.01 -22.33 -8.31
C ILE A 372 0.77 -21.58 -7.81
N GLY A 373 0.28 -20.61 -8.58
CA GLY A 373 -0.94 -19.86 -8.31
C GLY A 373 -2.16 -20.76 -8.14
N LEU A 374 -2.39 -21.70 -9.05
CA LEU A 374 -3.46 -22.69 -8.93
C LEU A 374 -3.29 -23.56 -7.67
N GLY A 375 -2.06 -23.94 -7.31
CA GLY A 375 -1.77 -24.61 -6.05
C GLY A 375 -2.18 -23.78 -4.82
N TYR A 376 -1.79 -22.50 -4.79
CA TYR A 376 -2.19 -21.58 -3.73
C TYR A 376 -3.70 -21.31 -3.71
N ALA A 377 -4.39 -21.28 -4.86
CA ALA A 377 -5.84 -21.18 -4.91
C ALA A 377 -6.52 -22.36 -4.20
N VAL A 378 -6.07 -23.59 -4.44
CA VAL A 378 -6.58 -24.77 -3.75
C VAL A 378 -6.33 -24.67 -2.25
N VAL A 379 -5.11 -24.33 -1.84
CA VAL A 379 -4.74 -24.15 -0.43
C VAL A 379 -5.63 -23.10 0.24
N TYR A 380 -5.76 -21.91 -0.35
CA TYR A 380 -6.56 -20.82 0.18
C TYR A 380 -8.04 -21.19 0.28
N TYR A 381 -8.61 -21.75 -0.80
CA TYR A 381 -10.02 -22.12 -0.81
C TYR A 381 -10.35 -23.11 0.33
N VAL A 382 -9.59 -24.20 0.43
CA VAL A 382 -9.80 -25.22 1.46
C VAL A 382 -9.57 -24.65 2.85
N LEU A 383 -8.44 -23.95 3.06
CA LEU A 383 -8.08 -23.41 4.35
C LEU A 383 -9.10 -22.38 4.84
N PHE A 384 -9.51 -21.43 3.99
CA PHE A 384 -10.49 -20.41 4.38
C PHE A 384 -11.81 -21.06 4.75
N ARG A 385 -12.31 -22.01 3.94
CA ARG A 385 -13.55 -22.76 4.24
C ARG A 385 -13.47 -23.47 5.59
N VAL A 386 -12.38 -24.19 5.85
CA VAL A 386 -12.19 -24.96 7.09
C VAL A 386 -12.09 -24.01 8.28
N VAL A 387 -11.26 -22.99 8.21
CA VAL A 387 -11.01 -22.05 9.30
C VAL A 387 -12.27 -21.23 9.63
N ILE A 388 -12.97 -20.70 8.61
CA ILE A 388 -14.22 -19.95 8.80
C ILE A 388 -15.25 -20.81 9.54
N ARG A 389 -15.45 -22.06 9.12
CA ARG A 389 -16.41 -22.98 9.75
C ARG A 389 -15.98 -23.38 11.15
N ARG A 390 -14.73 -23.84 11.29
CA ARG A 390 -14.24 -24.48 12.52
C ARG A 390 -14.12 -23.51 13.68
N TRP A 391 -13.83 -22.25 13.39
CA TRP A 391 -13.71 -21.17 14.39
C TRP A 391 -14.91 -20.22 14.38
N ASN A 392 -15.92 -20.50 13.54
CA ASN A 392 -17.11 -19.68 13.37
C ASN A 392 -16.79 -18.18 13.18
N LEU A 393 -15.87 -17.89 12.26
CA LEU A 393 -15.43 -16.52 12.00
C LEU A 393 -16.55 -15.70 11.36
N ARG A 394 -16.63 -14.43 11.73
CA ARG A 394 -17.64 -13.47 11.27
C ARG A 394 -17.18 -12.76 9.99
N THR A 395 -16.84 -13.54 8.97
CA THR A 395 -16.53 -12.99 7.62
C THR A 395 -17.77 -12.34 7.02
N PRO A 396 -17.64 -11.52 5.96
CA PRO A 396 -18.76 -10.82 5.34
C PRO A 396 -19.96 -11.75 5.05
N GLY A 397 -21.15 -11.33 5.48
CA GLY A 397 -22.40 -12.09 5.35
C GLY A 397 -22.60 -13.18 6.40
N ARG A 398 -21.76 -13.22 7.44
CA ARG A 398 -21.92 -14.09 8.63
C ARG A 398 -22.16 -13.28 9.91
N GLU A 399 -22.39 -11.98 9.82
CA GLU A 399 -22.72 -11.11 10.96
C GLU A 399 -24.09 -11.49 11.58
N ASP A 400 -24.28 -11.15 12.86
CA ASP A 400 -25.58 -11.32 13.53
C ASP A 400 -26.59 -10.28 13.04
N GLU A 401 -27.88 -10.60 13.13
CA GLU A 401 -28.95 -9.71 12.68
C GLU A 401 -28.90 -8.35 13.41
N GLY A 402 -28.85 -7.26 12.65
CA GLY A 402 -28.80 -5.89 13.17
C GLY A 402 -27.40 -5.25 13.28
N GLU A 403 -26.32 -5.94 12.90
CA GLU A 403 -25.01 -5.31 12.72
C GLU A 403 -24.83 -4.82 11.26
N GLU A 404 -24.33 -3.59 11.08
CA GLU A 404 -24.02 -3.06 9.74
C GLU A 404 -22.92 -3.88 9.07
N SER A 405 -23.14 -4.27 7.80
CA SER A 405 -22.10 -4.89 6.96
C SER A 405 -20.92 -3.93 6.82
N LEU A 406 -19.72 -4.41 7.17
CA LEU A 406 -18.48 -3.62 7.03
C LEU A 406 -18.09 -3.36 5.57
N VAL A 407 -18.67 -4.14 4.66
CA VAL A 407 -18.52 -3.96 3.23
C VAL A 407 -19.88 -3.48 2.69
N THR A 408 -20.05 -2.18 2.69
CA THR A 408 -21.03 -1.53 1.84
C THR A 408 -20.39 -1.40 0.47
N ALA A 409 -21.10 -1.74 -0.60
CA ALA A 409 -20.72 -1.21 -1.90
C ALA A 409 -20.68 0.32 -1.73
N ASP A 410 -19.57 0.94 -2.09
CA ASP A 410 -19.50 2.40 -2.05
C ASP A 410 -20.42 2.90 -3.18
N ASP A 411 -21.67 3.19 -2.84
CA ASP A 411 -22.67 3.69 -3.79
C ASP A 411 -22.39 5.14 -4.22
N SER A 412 -21.27 5.74 -3.77
CA SER A 412 -20.77 7.02 -4.27
C SER A 412 -19.78 6.82 -5.41
N ALA A 413 -20.33 6.46 -6.57
CA ALA A 413 -19.73 6.77 -7.87
C ALA A 413 -20.58 7.85 -8.55
#